data_AF-A0A317W897-F1
#
_entry.id   AF-A0A317W897-F1
#
_cell.length_a   1.000
_cell.length_b   1.000
_cell.length_c   1.000
_cell.angle_alpha   90.00
_cell.angle_beta   90.00
_cell.angle_gamma   90.00
#
_symmetry.space_group_name_H-M   'P 1'
#
loop_
_entity.id
_entity.type
_entity.pdbx_description
1 polymer ?
#
loop_
_entity_poly.entity_id
_entity_poly.type
_entity_poly.pdbx_seq_one_letter_code
_entity_poly.pdbx_strand_id
1 'polypeptide(L)'
;MHSESTGEQASRLNRSGQPRLRKWAPRAHTGCATCSCNKCTSTGRTCDGLQIMIIRRPPMVSYVMQMPSAWDYLGGEPVENESFHFFRSVTTINLAGLFDFGFWSYRLLQMSHQYPALWHAIAALAWLHRDFATDNTPMTVSRTRDAQKAAFALKQYNKSMKSMRELMSRAHLTRVDKLAILSTCIMYIGVAILQSYHHQAFQHIGSVIKLFHHWKLGIQVDEDDIEMGMMTACITQLDSLARPHLPSKQPAIPWTDNTITLIPSDRPFRSLPEAYVSLEVHFNRMIQFFTSLQNPSTDLSRPEQISHALSIKQTCLDDFAHWDRRIAGYLAIAPHEKDNKALNLLYLRRSLARISLSLDASKGELAYDEFLPDYTNMVALAARIQAALSLLRQYPRRECACESQVALHTAEALTSLERRTCSAAPPGSCSIGPWVCANHRVARLELENHTDHEIHAHAWTGEDLARGWPGTTFRVHLW
;
A
#
# COMPACT_ATOMS: atom_id res chain seq x y z
N MET A 1 -68.88 37.80 -0.33
CA MET A 1 -68.91 36.33 -0.20
C MET A 1 -68.50 35.74 -1.54
N HIS A 2 -67.56 34.79 -1.50
CA HIS A 2 -66.61 34.48 -2.57
C HIS A 2 -67.21 33.88 -3.84
N SER A 3 -66.65 34.31 -4.96
CA SER A 3 -66.80 33.82 -6.33
C SER A 3 -66.14 32.44 -6.51
N GLU A 4 -66.89 31.47 -7.06
CA GLU A 4 -66.41 30.13 -7.39
C GLU A 4 -65.42 30.15 -8.56
N SER A 5 -64.28 29.47 -8.38
CA SER A 5 -63.19 29.40 -9.34
C SER A 5 -63.44 28.31 -10.39
N THR A 6 -63.41 28.72 -11.65
CA THR A 6 -63.45 27.96 -12.91
C THR A 6 -62.17 27.12 -13.17
N GLY A 7 -61.65 26.42 -12.17
CA GLY A 7 -60.35 25.74 -12.23
C GLY A 7 -60.35 24.22 -12.45
N GLU A 8 -61.42 23.50 -12.15
CA GLU A 8 -61.34 22.02 -12.01
C GLU A 8 -61.70 21.19 -13.26
N GLN A 9 -62.32 21.77 -14.28
CA GLN A 9 -62.76 21.00 -15.45
C GLN A 9 -61.66 20.77 -16.51
N ALA A 10 -60.55 21.52 -16.47
CA ALA A 10 -59.49 21.45 -17.48
C ALA A 10 -58.59 20.19 -17.38
N SER A 11 -58.64 19.42 -16.29
CA SER A 11 -57.68 18.30 -16.07
C SER A 11 -58.05 16.98 -16.76
N ARG A 12 -59.23 16.87 -17.38
CA ARG A 12 -59.75 15.61 -17.97
C ARG A 12 -59.58 15.49 -19.49
N LEU A 13 -59.15 16.55 -20.16
CA LEU A 13 -58.96 16.59 -21.61
C LEU A 13 -57.48 16.38 -21.97
N ASN A 14 -57.22 15.75 -23.12
CA ASN A 14 -55.88 15.71 -23.70
C ASN A 14 -55.54 17.06 -24.38
N ARG A 15 -54.31 17.23 -24.89
CA ARG A 15 -53.86 18.48 -25.56
C ARG A 15 -54.69 18.87 -26.80
N SER A 16 -55.56 17.99 -27.29
CA SER A 16 -56.47 18.25 -28.42
C SER A 16 -57.95 18.39 -28.00
N GLY A 17 -58.24 18.54 -26.70
CA GLY A 17 -59.60 18.81 -26.20
C GLY A 17 -60.55 17.60 -26.18
N GLN A 18 -60.05 16.38 -26.34
CA GLN A 18 -60.87 15.16 -26.31
C GLN A 18 -60.79 14.43 -24.95
N PRO A 19 -61.86 13.68 -24.55
CA PRO A 19 -61.84 12.85 -23.35
C PRO A 19 -60.77 11.76 -23.43
N ARG A 20 -59.92 11.64 -22.40
CA ARG A 20 -58.90 10.58 -22.33
C ARG A 20 -59.55 9.19 -22.21
N LEU A 21 -59.49 8.38 -23.27
CA LEU A 21 -59.77 6.95 -23.22
C LEU A 21 -58.60 6.19 -22.56
N ARG A 22 -58.87 5.46 -21.48
CA ARG A 22 -57.88 4.60 -20.81
C ARG A 22 -57.62 3.35 -21.66
N LYS A 23 -56.44 3.24 -22.27
CA LYS A 23 -55.92 1.96 -22.77
C LYS A 23 -55.39 1.14 -21.61
N TRP A 24 -55.86 -0.09 -21.47
CA TRP A 24 -55.30 -1.07 -20.54
C TRP A 24 -54.05 -1.68 -21.15
N ALA A 25 -52.91 -1.47 -20.49
CA ALA A 25 -51.66 -2.18 -20.72
C ALA A 25 -51.29 -2.90 -19.41
N PRO A 26 -50.67 -4.09 -19.46
CA PRO A 26 -50.15 -4.74 -18.27
C PRO A 26 -49.10 -3.82 -17.62
N ARG A 27 -49.29 -3.47 -16.35
CA ARG A 27 -48.33 -2.61 -15.63
C ARG A 27 -47.20 -3.47 -15.08
N ALA A 28 -45.97 -3.02 -15.30
CA ALA A 28 -44.79 -3.60 -14.66
C ALA A 28 -44.94 -3.57 -13.13
N HIS A 29 -44.51 -4.64 -12.47
CA HIS A 29 -44.68 -4.88 -11.04
C HIS A 29 -43.71 -4.02 -10.20
N THR A 30 -43.90 -2.71 -10.19
CA THR A 30 -43.20 -1.79 -9.29
C THR A 30 -44.07 -1.55 -8.05
N GLY A 31 -44.12 -2.54 -7.15
CA GLY A 31 -44.81 -2.45 -5.87
C GLY A 31 -44.09 -1.50 -4.89
N CYS A 32 -44.84 -0.90 -3.96
CA CYS A 32 -44.30 -0.07 -2.89
C CYS A 32 -43.65 -0.95 -1.81
N ALA A 33 -42.41 -0.64 -1.41
CA ALA A 33 -41.64 -1.45 -0.46
C ALA A 33 -42.12 -1.37 1.01
N THR A 34 -42.94 -0.38 1.36
CA THR A 34 -43.44 -0.17 2.74
C THR A 34 -44.96 -0.07 2.73
N CYS A 35 -45.62 -0.99 3.45
CA CYS A 35 -47.07 -1.19 3.42
C CYS A 35 -47.88 -0.12 4.22
N SER A 36 -47.48 1.16 4.11
CA SER A 36 -48.20 2.31 4.71
C SER A 36 -48.00 3.59 3.90
N CYS A 37 -47.87 3.52 2.56
CA CYS A 37 -47.73 4.74 1.76
C CYS A 37 -49.07 5.49 1.60
N ASN A 38 -49.03 6.82 1.58
CA ASN A 38 -50.21 7.71 1.47
C ASN A 38 -51.13 7.40 0.27
N LYS A 39 -50.62 6.74 -0.78
CA LYS A 39 -51.43 6.33 -1.95
C LYS A 39 -52.31 5.10 -1.67
N CYS A 40 -51.87 4.18 -0.81
CA CYS A 40 -52.68 3.03 -0.41
C CYS A 40 -53.78 3.48 0.57
N THR A 41 -53.44 4.36 1.52
CA THR A 41 -54.37 4.91 2.51
C THR A 41 -55.49 5.73 1.86
N SER A 42 -55.18 6.52 0.83
CA SER A 42 -56.19 7.35 0.13
C SER A 42 -57.10 6.57 -0.82
N THR A 43 -56.76 5.32 -1.18
CA THR A 43 -57.55 4.52 -2.13
C THR A 43 -58.20 3.28 -1.52
N GLY A 44 -58.04 3.05 -0.21
CA GLY A 44 -58.67 1.95 0.53
C GLY A 44 -58.20 0.56 0.13
N ARG A 45 -57.04 0.42 -0.53
CA ARG A 45 -56.53 -0.86 -1.02
C ARG A 45 -55.51 -1.47 -0.05
N THR A 46 -55.66 -2.76 0.22
CA THR A 46 -54.66 -3.60 0.88
C THR A 46 -53.58 -4.02 -0.13
N CYS A 47 -52.30 -3.88 0.23
CA CYS A 47 -51.16 -4.25 -0.63
C CYS A 47 -50.57 -5.57 -0.12
N ASP A 48 -50.42 -6.56 -1.00
CA ASP A 48 -49.99 -7.92 -0.60
C ASP A 48 -48.50 -8.06 -0.26
N GLY A 49 -47.71 -6.97 -0.38
CA GLY A 49 -46.30 -6.92 0.01
C GLY A 49 -45.39 -7.78 -0.90
N LEU A 50 -44.24 -7.23 -1.31
CA LEU A 50 -43.19 -8.06 -1.90
C LEU A 50 -42.44 -8.78 -0.78
N GLN A 51 -42.37 -10.12 -0.82
CA GLN A 51 -41.38 -10.88 -0.07
C GLN A 51 -39.98 -10.53 -0.60
N ILE A 52 -39.40 -9.47 -0.05
CA ILE A 52 -37.97 -9.24 -0.16
C ILE A 52 -37.33 -10.21 0.84
N MET A 53 -36.58 -11.20 0.36
CA MET A 53 -35.66 -11.94 1.22
C MET A 53 -34.68 -10.95 1.81
N ILE A 54 -34.90 -10.61 3.08
CA ILE A 54 -33.99 -9.76 3.86
C ILE A 54 -32.73 -10.58 4.08
N ILE A 55 -31.78 -10.48 3.16
CA ILE A 55 -30.37 -10.74 3.46
C ILE A 55 -30.01 -9.69 4.52
N ARG A 56 -29.95 -10.11 5.79
CA ARG A 56 -29.52 -9.26 6.90
C ARG A 56 -28.06 -8.85 6.64
N ARG A 57 -27.88 -7.71 5.97
CA ARG A 57 -26.60 -7.00 5.99
C ARG A 57 -26.40 -6.44 7.40
N PRO A 58 -25.21 -6.58 8.00
CA PRO A 58 -24.92 -5.94 9.28
C PRO A 58 -25.14 -4.42 9.16
N PRO A 59 -25.51 -3.73 10.25
CA PRO A 59 -25.83 -2.31 10.22
C PRO A 59 -24.61 -1.52 9.75
N MET A 60 -24.68 -0.96 8.55
CA MET A 60 -23.78 0.12 8.13
C MET A 60 -24.06 1.30 9.04
N VAL A 61 -23.10 1.64 9.91
CA VAL A 61 -23.10 2.92 10.60
C VAL A 61 -22.92 4.00 9.53
N SER A 62 -24.02 4.60 9.06
CA SER A 62 -23.92 5.72 8.13
C SER A 62 -23.49 6.95 8.92
N TYR A 63 -22.19 7.22 8.95
CA TYR A 63 -21.72 8.57 9.23
C TYR A 63 -22.19 9.44 8.06
N VAL A 64 -23.30 10.16 8.23
CA VAL A 64 -23.74 11.18 7.28
C VAL A 64 -22.74 12.32 7.35
N MET A 65 -21.69 12.23 6.54
CA MET A 65 -20.77 13.32 6.34
C MET A 65 -21.49 14.35 5.47
N GLN A 66 -21.88 15.48 6.06
CA GLN A 66 -22.38 16.60 5.27
C GLN A 66 -21.28 16.99 4.27
N MET A 67 -21.59 16.83 2.98
CA MET A 67 -20.74 17.31 1.89
C MET A 67 -21.02 18.81 1.71
N PRO A 68 -20.05 19.70 1.94
CA PRO A 68 -20.10 21.06 1.43
C PRO A 68 -20.38 21.10 -0.09
N SER A 69 -20.82 22.25 -0.60
CA SER A 69 -21.19 22.37 -2.00
C SER A 69 -19.96 22.24 -2.90
N ALA A 70 -20.14 21.78 -4.15
CA ALA A 70 -19.06 21.66 -5.13
C ALA A 70 -18.25 22.95 -5.35
N TRP A 71 -18.82 24.11 -5.00
CA TRP A 71 -18.21 25.43 -5.14
C TRP A 71 -17.34 25.84 -3.96
N ASP A 72 -17.55 25.26 -2.77
CA ASP A 72 -16.72 25.50 -1.57
C ASP A 72 -15.35 24.79 -1.66
N TYR A 73 -15.11 24.07 -2.76
CA TYR A 73 -14.03 23.11 -2.94
C TYR A 73 -13.05 23.43 -4.06
N LEU A 74 -13.26 24.54 -4.78
CA LEU A 74 -12.25 25.03 -5.70
C LEU A 74 -11.15 25.69 -4.88
N GLY A 75 -9.92 25.18 -4.98
CA GLY A 75 -8.74 25.88 -4.51
C GLY A 75 -8.72 27.28 -5.11
N GLY A 76 -8.33 28.27 -4.31
CA GLY A 76 -8.35 29.67 -4.71
C GLY A 76 -7.43 29.98 -5.91
N GLU A 77 -6.53 29.07 -6.26
CA GLU A 77 -5.60 29.16 -7.38
C GLU A 77 -5.92 28.06 -8.42
N PRO A 78 -6.08 28.37 -9.73
CA PRO A 78 -6.41 27.38 -10.77
C PRO A 78 -5.48 26.16 -10.81
N VAL A 79 -4.20 26.37 -10.50
CA VAL A 79 -3.16 25.33 -10.45
C VAL A 79 -3.44 24.31 -9.33
N GLU A 80 -4.05 24.72 -8.21
CA GLU A 80 -4.47 23.80 -7.15
C GLU A 80 -5.57 22.85 -7.65
N ASN A 81 -6.52 23.36 -8.43
CA ASN A 81 -7.61 22.55 -9.00
C ASN A 81 -7.10 21.57 -10.07
N GLU A 82 -6.18 22.00 -10.93
CA GLU A 82 -5.50 21.10 -11.87
C GLU A 82 -4.72 19.99 -11.16
N SER A 83 -4.00 20.35 -10.09
CA SER A 83 -3.24 19.41 -9.28
C SER A 83 -4.16 18.39 -8.62
N PHE A 84 -5.29 18.84 -8.05
CA PHE A 84 -6.29 17.96 -7.48
C PHE A 84 -6.91 17.01 -8.52
N HIS A 85 -7.23 17.52 -9.71
CA HIS A 85 -7.73 16.69 -10.81
C HIS A 85 -6.70 15.63 -11.23
N PHE A 86 -5.43 16.01 -11.37
CA PHE A 86 -4.34 15.07 -11.65
C PHE A 86 -4.20 14.02 -10.54
N PHE A 87 -4.29 14.45 -9.27
CA PHE A 87 -4.25 13.54 -8.13
C PHE A 87 -5.34 12.48 -8.22
N ARG A 88 -6.59 12.90 -8.40
CA ARG A 88 -7.76 12.04 -8.50
C ARG A 88 -7.71 11.07 -9.69
N SER A 89 -7.14 11.49 -10.81
CA SER A 89 -7.15 10.72 -12.06
C SER A 89 -5.94 9.81 -12.22
N VAL A 90 -4.79 10.15 -11.63
CA VAL A 90 -3.52 9.46 -11.85
C VAL A 90 -2.87 9.02 -10.53
N THR A 91 -2.70 9.93 -9.57
CA THR A 91 -1.96 9.62 -8.33
C THR A 91 -2.68 8.63 -7.43
N THR A 92 -4.01 8.76 -7.28
CA THR A 92 -4.82 7.85 -6.46
C THR A 92 -4.75 6.42 -6.94
N ILE A 93 -4.71 6.16 -8.25
CA ILE A 93 -4.59 4.80 -8.81
C ILE A 93 -3.29 4.13 -8.35
N ASN A 94 -2.19 4.88 -8.34
CA ASN A 94 -0.89 4.39 -7.88
C ASN A 94 -0.86 4.16 -6.37
N LEU A 95 -1.54 5.01 -5.60
CA LEU A 95 -1.63 4.90 -4.15
C LEU A 95 -2.57 3.77 -3.70
N ALA A 96 -3.67 3.57 -4.44
CA ALA A 96 -4.71 2.57 -4.22
C ALA A 96 -4.22 1.13 -4.42
N GLY A 97 -3.38 0.91 -5.44
CA GLY A 97 -2.95 -0.43 -5.82
C GLY A 97 -4.14 -1.36 -6.13
N LEU A 98 -3.99 -2.64 -5.79
CA LEU A 98 -5.03 -3.66 -6.02
C LEU A 98 -6.05 -3.79 -4.86
N PHE A 99 -5.84 -3.08 -3.75
CA PHE A 99 -6.61 -3.26 -2.51
C PHE A 99 -7.23 -1.95 -2.02
N ASP A 100 -7.80 -1.13 -2.90
CA ASP A 100 -8.49 0.09 -2.47
C ASP A 100 -9.99 -0.09 -2.33
N PHE A 101 -10.47 0.01 -1.09
CA PHE A 101 -11.90 -0.05 -0.72
C PHE A 101 -12.56 1.32 -0.78
N GLY A 102 -12.10 2.13 -1.72
CA GLY A 102 -12.51 3.51 -1.85
C GLY A 102 -11.90 4.43 -0.80
N PHE A 103 -10.96 3.95 0.02
CA PHE A 103 -10.27 4.82 0.96
C PHE A 103 -9.43 5.85 0.20
N TRP A 104 -8.52 5.39 -0.66
CA TRP A 104 -7.63 6.25 -1.43
C TRP A 104 -8.37 6.95 -2.58
N SER A 105 -9.23 6.22 -3.30
CA SER A 105 -9.93 6.75 -4.48
C SER A 105 -11.10 7.67 -4.17
N TYR A 106 -11.73 7.57 -2.99
CA TYR A 106 -12.92 8.38 -2.66
C TYR A 106 -12.79 9.09 -1.31
N ARG A 107 -12.56 8.36 -0.22
CA ARG A 107 -12.58 8.90 1.15
C ARG A 107 -11.50 9.96 1.36
N LEU A 108 -10.29 9.72 0.90
CA LEU A 108 -9.18 10.66 0.95
C LEU A 108 -9.54 11.99 0.27
N LEU A 109 -10.16 11.93 -0.91
CA LEU A 109 -10.59 13.11 -1.67
C LEU A 109 -11.70 13.88 -0.94
N GLN A 110 -12.65 13.18 -0.33
CA GLN A 110 -13.69 13.80 0.49
C GLN A 110 -13.12 14.45 1.74
N MET A 111 -12.12 13.83 2.36
CA MET A 111 -11.43 14.41 3.53
C MET A 111 -10.62 15.64 3.15
N SER A 112 -9.92 15.64 2.01
CA SER A 112 -9.08 16.79 1.61
C SER A 112 -9.88 18.07 1.46
N HIS A 113 -11.14 17.94 1.06
CA HIS A 113 -12.11 19.01 0.96
C HIS A 113 -12.49 19.66 2.30
N GLN A 114 -12.36 18.94 3.41
CA GLN A 114 -12.63 19.45 4.77
C GLN A 114 -11.36 19.81 5.54
N TYR A 115 -10.21 19.26 5.14
CA TYR A 115 -8.94 19.39 5.84
C TYR A 115 -7.91 20.13 4.97
N PRO A 116 -7.66 21.43 5.22
CA PRO A 116 -6.73 22.24 4.42
C PRO A 116 -5.31 21.67 4.37
N ALA A 117 -4.86 21.05 5.46
CA ALA A 117 -3.56 20.37 5.49
C ALA A 117 -3.49 19.29 4.39
N LEU A 118 -4.49 18.41 4.36
CA LEU A 118 -4.53 17.33 3.38
C LEU A 118 -4.70 17.85 1.94
N TRP A 119 -5.53 18.88 1.73
CA TRP A 119 -5.67 19.55 0.43
C TRP A 119 -4.33 20.02 -0.14
N HIS A 120 -3.58 20.79 0.65
CA HIS A 120 -2.33 21.36 0.22
C HIS A 120 -1.23 20.29 0.03
N ALA A 121 -1.21 19.24 0.86
CA ALA A 121 -0.29 18.12 0.66
C ALA A 121 -0.59 17.34 -0.63
N ILE A 122 -1.88 17.10 -0.92
CA ILE A 122 -2.32 16.48 -2.17
C ILE A 122 -1.91 17.34 -3.37
N ALA A 123 -2.13 18.65 -3.31
CA ALA A 123 -1.74 19.56 -4.40
C ALA A 123 -0.22 19.54 -4.63
N ALA A 124 0.59 19.56 -3.56
CA ALA A 124 2.04 19.43 -3.66
C ALA A 124 2.45 18.09 -4.29
N LEU A 125 1.96 16.97 -3.76
CA LEU A 125 2.28 15.64 -4.26
C LEU A 125 1.87 15.46 -5.73
N ALA A 126 0.67 15.90 -6.09
CA ALA A 126 0.15 15.75 -7.44
C ALA A 126 0.94 16.56 -8.46
N TRP A 127 1.33 17.79 -8.09
CA TRP A 127 2.19 18.62 -8.93
C TRP A 127 3.53 17.94 -9.21
N LEU A 128 4.17 17.38 -8.17
CA LEU A 128 5.43 16.67 -8.31
C LEU A 128 5.28 15.36 -9.06
N HIS A 129 4.20 14.63 -8.82
CA HIS A 129 3.93 13.40 -9.54
C HIS A 129 3.67 13.68 -11.02
N ARG A 130 2.98 14.77 -11.38
CA ARG A 130 2.79 15.20 -12.77
C ARG A 130 4.11 15.50 -13.45
N ASP A 131 5.00 16.24 -12.78
CA ASP A 131 6.33 16.54 -13.29
C ASP A 131 7.12 15.24 -13.54
N PHE A 132 7.22 14.38 -12.53
CA PHE A 132 7.86 13.07 -12.63
C PHE A 132 7.24 12.15 -13.70
N ALA A 133 5.93 12.20 -13.86
CA ALA A 133 5.15 11.41 -14.80
C ALA A 133 5.34 11.82 -16.28
N THR A 134 5.67 13.10 -16.51
CA THR A 134 5.78 13.70 -17.85
C THR A 134 7.22 14.00 -18.24
N ASP A 135 8.15 13.97 -17.28
CA ASP A 135 9.57 14.09 -17.53
C ASP A 135 10.10 12.88 -18.31
N ASN A 136 10.75 13.18 -19.43
CA ASN A 136 11.34 12.19 -20.32
C ASN A 136 12.81 11.89 -20.04
N THR A 137 13.39 12.53 -19.04
CA THR A 137 14.79 12.35 -18.66
C THR A 137 15.01 10.90 -18.20
N PRO A 138 16.01 10.18 -18.75
CA PRO A 138 16.38 8.85 -18.27
C PRO A 138 16.67 8.88 -16.77
N MET A 139 16.32 7.82 -16.03
CA MET A 139 16.56 7.74 -14.59
C MET A 139 18.05 7.84 -14.21
N THR A 140 18.95 7.59 -15.17
CA THR A 140 20.42 7.65 -15.03
C THR A 140 21.01 9.06 -15.16
N VAL A 141 20.17 10.09 -15.32
CA VAL A 141 20.62 11.48 -15.50
C VAL A 141 20.02 12.35 -14.40
N SER A 142 20.88 13.14 -13.75
CA SER A 142 20.46 14.10 -12.71
C SER A 142 19.42 15.07 -13.26
N ARG A 143 18.28 15.17 -12.57
CA ARG A 143 17.15 16.00 -12.99
C ARG A 143 17.38 17.45 -12.59
N THR A 144 17.53 18.34 -13.57
CA THR A 144 17.42 19.78 -13.34
C THR A 144 15.95 20.16 -13.20
N ARG A 145 15.51 20.35 -11.96
CA ARG A 145 14.12 20.74 -11.69
C ARG A 145 13.89 22.19 -12.13
N ASP A 146 12.80 22.41 -12.85
CA ASP A 146 12.33 23.76 -13.15
C ASP A 146 12.04 24.50 -11.82
N ALA A 147 12.75 25.62 -11.60
CA ALA A 147 12.68 26.41 -10.38
C ALA A 147 11.25 26.90 -10.07
N GLN A 148 10.45 27.18 -11.11
CA GLN A 148 9.06 27.62 -10.93
C GLN A 148 8.17 26.46 -10.45
N LYS A 149 8.37 25.25 -10.99
CA LYS A 149 7.66 24.05 -10.55
C LYS A 149 8.04 23.66 -9.12
N ALA A 150 9.32 23.78 -8.77
CA ALA A 150 9.80 23.56 -7.41
C ALA A 150 9.13 24.51 -6.40
N ALA A 151 9.00 25.79 -6.78
CA ALA A 151 8.43 26.82 -5.93
C ALA A 151 6.94 26.56 -5.60
N PHE A 152 6.14 26.11 -6.57
CA PHE A 152 4.72 25.79 -6.31
C PHE A 152 4.57 24.64 -5.31
N ALA A 153 5.28 23.52 -5.53
CA ALA A 153 5.21 22.38 -4.60
C ALA A 153 5.64 22.77 -3.19
N LEU A 154 6.70 23.57 -3.06
CA LEU A 154 7.18 24.06 -1.76
C LEU A 154 6.15 25.00 -1.09
N LYS A 155 5.53 25.90 -1.86
CA LYS A 155 4.45 26.78 -1.37
C LYS A 155 3.29 25.95 -0.80
N GLN A 156 2.82 24.95 -1.54
CA GLN A 156 1.74 24.07 -1.09
C GLN A 156 2.15 23.23 0.12
N TYR A 157 3.35 22.67 0.11
CA TYR A 157 3.91 21.92 1.25
C TYR A 157 3.95 22.79 2.53
N ASN A 158 4.39 24.04 2.43
CA ASN A 158 4.43 24.97 3.56
C ASN A 158 3.04 25.35 4.08
N LYS A 159 2.06 25.60 3.18
CA LYS A 159 0.66 25.80 3.57
C LYS A 159 0.12 24.58 4.33
N SER A 160 0.38 23.39 3.80
CA SER A 160 0.01 22.12 4.42
C SER A 160 0.57 21.97 5.82
N MET A 161 1.87 22.26 6.02
CA MET A 161 2.51 22.18 7.34
C MET A 161 1.89 23.16 8.34
N LYS A 162 1.57 24.39 7.90
CA LYS A 162 0.91 25.37 8.77
C LYS A 162 -0.46 24.88 9.23
N SER A 163 -1.32 24.45 8.29
CA SER A 163 -2.64 23.92 8.61
C SER A 163 -2.58 22.62 9.44
N MET A 164 -1.56 21.79 9.23
CA MET A 164 -1.33 20.59 10.03
C MET A 164 -1.04 20.96 11.50
N ARG A 165 -0.17 21.95 11.73
CA ARG A 165 0.15 22.42 13.09
C ARG A 165 -1.09 22.95 13.82
N GLU A 166 -1.94 23.70 13.12
CA GLU A 166 -3.21 24.21 13.65
C GLU A 166 -4.20 23.07 13.98
N LEU A 167 -4.25 22.03 13.14
CA LEU A 167 -5.06 20.84 13.41
C LEU A 167 -4.56 20.09 14.65
N MET A 168 -3.24 19.90 14.76
CA MET A 168 -2.61 19.18 15.88
C MET A 168 -2.64 19.96 17.20
N SER A 169 -2.83 21.28 17.19
CA SER A 169 -2.96 22.08 18.42
C SER A 169 -4.34 21.98 19.09
N ARG A 170 -5.30 21.26 18.49
CA ARG A 170 -6.61 21.02 19.11
C ARG A 170 -6.47 20.13 20.35
N ALA A 171 -7.21 20.46 21.40
CA ALA A 171 -7.17 19.72 22.68
C ALA A 171 -7.57 18.24 22.54
N HIS A 172 -8.53 17.96 21.64
CA HIS A 172 -8.99 16.60 21.36
C HIS A 172 -9.07 16.39 19.85
N LEU A 173 -8.39 15.34 19.38
CA LEU A 173 -8.44 14.90 17.99
C LEU A 173 -9.46 13.78 17.85
N THR A 174 -10.45 14.00 16.99
CA THR A 174 -11.41 12.97 16.60
C THR A 174 -10.72 11.88 15.78
N ARG A 175 -11.39 10.74 15.59
CA ARG A 175 -10.88 9.67 14.72
C ARG A 175 -10.63 10.17 13.28
N VAL A 176 -11.52 11.00 12.74
CA VAL A 176 -11.38 11.55 11.38
C VAL A 176 -10.21 12.52 11.32
N ASP A 177 -9.99 13.33 12.37
CA ASP A 177 -8.81 14.20 12.45
C ASP A 177 -7.51 13.36 12.38
N LYS A 178 -7.44 12.26 13.13
CA LYS A 178 -6.29 11.35 13.11
C LYS A 178 -6.07 10.75 11.72
N LEU A 179 -7.13 10.29 11.04
CA LEU A 179 -7.05 9.78 9.67
C LEU A 179 -6.55 10.85 8.68
N ALA A 180 -7.04 12.09 8.80
CA ALA A 180 -6.58 13.20 7.97
C ALA A 180 -5.10 13.54 8.21
N ILE A 181 -4.65 13.51 9.48
CA ILE A 181 -3.24 13.72 9.83
C ILE A 181 -2.36 12.63 9.22
N LEU A 182 -2.69 11.35 9.45
CA LEU A 182 -1.94 10.21 8.90
C LEU A 182 -1.90 10.25 7.37
N SER A 183 -3.03 10.55 6.73
CA SER A 183 -3.12 10.71 5.27
C SER A 183 -2.14 11.77 4.77
N THR A 184 -2.10 12.92 5.45
CA THR A 184 -1.22 14.03 5.08
C THR A 184 0.25 13.66 5.28
N CYS A 185 0.60 12.92 6.35
CA CYS A 185 1.95 12.37 6.53
C CYS A 185 2.36 11.45 5.37
N ILE A 186 1.45 10.59 4.91
CA ILE A 186 1.70 9.72 3.75
C ILE A 186 1.91 10.55 2.47
N MET A 187 1.18 11.65 2.30
CA MET A 187 1.41 12.57 1.18
C MET A 187 2.81 13.21 1.25
N TYR A 188 3.28 13.60 2.45
CA TYR A 188 4.64 14.12 2.64
C TYR A 188 5.72 13.09 2.34
N ILE A 189 5.51 11.83 2.72
CA ILE A 189 6.40 10.73 2.35
C ILE A 189 6.49 10.64 0.83
N GLY A 190 5.36 10.66 0.12
CA GLY A 190 5.34 10.69 -1.35
C GLY A 190 6.08 11.89 -1.94
N VAL A 191 5.92 13.08 -1.37
CA VAL A 191 6.63 14.30 -1.79
C VAL A 191 8.15 14.13 -1.65
N ALA A 192 8.61 13.63 -0.50
CA ALA A 192 10.02 13.40 -0.23
C ALA A 192 10.61 12.34 -1.15
N ILE A 193 9.88 11.24 -1.41
CA ILE A 193 10.30 10.17 -2.32
C ILE A 193 10.43 10.69 -3.76
N LEU A 194 9.45 11.45 -4.28
CA LEU A 194 9.52 12.02 -5.63
C LEU A 194 10.62 13.08 -5.80
N GLN A 195 11.09 13.64 -4.69
CA GLN A 195 12.22 14.56 -4.64
C GLN A 195 13.56 13.86 -4.41
N SER A 196 13.57 12.53 -4.26
CA SER A 196 14.75 11.74 -3.87
C SER A 196 15.34 12.17 -2.52
N TYR A 197 14.55 12.79 -1.65
CA TYR A 197 14.95 13.16 -0.29
C TYR A 197 14.73 11.99 0.67
N HIS A 198 15.49 10.92 0.49
CA HIS A 198 15.31 9.66 1.22
C HIS A 198 15.40 9.84 2.73
N HIS A 199 16.37 10.60 3.24
CA HIS A 199 16.48 10.86 4.68
C HIS A 199 15.20 11.48 5.27
N GLN A 200 14.61 12.46 4.57
CA GLN A 200 13.34 13.07 4.98
C GLN A 200 12.18 12.08 4.91
N ALA A 201 12.13 11.24 3.86
CA ALA A 201 11.13 10.18 3.74
C ALA A 201 11.20 9.22 4.94
N PHE A 202 12.39 8.76 5.32
CA PHE A 202 12.59 7.92 6.51
C PHE A 202 12.17 8.63 7.81
N GLN A 203 12.51 9.91 7.98
CA GLN A 203 12.06 10.70 9.13
C GLN A 203 10.53 10.79 9.21
N HIS A 204 9.86 10.99 8.06
CA HIS A 204 8.39 11.02 8.00
C HIS A 204 7.77 9.65 8.29
N ILE A 205 8.34 8.56 7.78
CA ILE A 205 7.88 7.20 8.08
C ILE A 205 8.03 6.90 9.58
N GLY A 206 9.20 7.13 10.17
CA GLY A 206 9.43 6.92 11.60
C GLY A 206 8.46 7.75 12.46
N SER A 207 8.18 8.99 12.04
CA SER A 207 7.25 9.89 12.72
C SER A 207 5.78 9.42 12.62
N VAL A 208 5.34 8.93 11.46
CA VAL A 208 3.95 8.45 11.29
C VAL A 208 3.70 7.17 12.08
N ILE A 209 4.67 6.25 12.13
CA ILE A 209 4.58 5.02 12.94
C ILE A 209 4.50 5.37 14.43
N LYS A 210 5.36 6.28 14.91
CA LYS A 210 5.32 6.76 16.30
C LYS A 210 3.98 7.39 16.66
N LEU A 211 3.43 8.23 15.78
CA LEU A 211 2.14 8.86 15.97
C LEU A 211 1.01 7.83 16.05
N PHE A 212 1.06 6.82 15.18
CA PHE A 212 0.11 5.71 15.13
C PHE A 212 0.08 4.93 16.45
N HIS A 213 1.24 4.59 17.02
CA HIS A 213 1.33 3.95 18.33
C HIS A 213 0.97 4.89 19.49
N HIS A 214 1.39 6.15 19.44
CA HIS A 214 1.06 7.14 20.48
C HIS A 214 -0.45 7.29 20.66
N TRP A 215 -1.22 7.24 19.56
CA TRP A 215 -2.68 7.26 19.59
C TRP A 215 -3.34 5.92 19.86
N LYS A 216 -2.56 4.88 20.18
CA LYS A 216 -3.00 3.51 20.44
C LYS A 216 -3.78 2.91 19.26
N LEU A 217 -3.51 3.35 18.04
CA LEU A 217 -4.18 2.85 16.83
C LEU A 217 -3.61 1.51 16.36
N GLY A 218 -2.38 1.16 16.77
CA GLY A 218 -1.75 -0.12 16.44
C GLY A 218 -2.01 -1.25 17.45
N ILE A 219 -2.89 -1.03 18.44
CA ILE A 219 -3.21 -2.04 19.45
C ILE A 219 -4.59 -2.59 19.15
N GLN A 220 -4.71 -3.90 18.99
CA GLN A 220 -5.99 -4.58 18.74
C GLN A 220 -6.76 -3.93 17.57
N VAL A 221 -6.09 -3.82 16.42
CA VAL A 221 -6.70 -3.27 15.20
C VAL A 221 -7.87 -4.16 14.79
N ASP A 222 -9.03 -3.55 14.62
CA ASP A 222 -10.22 -4.19 14.08
C ASP A 222 -10.11 -4.28 12.55
N GLU A 223 -10.01 -5.49 12.02
CA GLU A 223 -9.95 -5.74 10.58
C GLU A 223 -11.26 -5.38 9.86
N ASP A 224 -12.39 -5.29 10.58
CA ASP A 224 -13.69 -4.85 10.02
C ASP A 224 -13.73 -3.33 9.78
N ASP A 225 -12.81 -2.57 10.39
CA ASP A 225 -12.67 -1.15 10.18
C ASP A 225 -11.87 -0.85 8.90
N ILE A 226 -12.58 -0.72 7.77
CA ILE A 226 -11.96 -0.52 6.45
C ILE A 226 -11.02 0.69 6.42
N GLU A 227 -11.43 1.85 6.94
CA GLU A 227 -10.62 3.07 6.85
C GLU A 227 -9.33 2.96 7.66
N MET A 228 -9.43 2.45 8.89
CA MET A 228 -8.27 2.28 9.73
C MET A 228 -7.40 1.11 9.26
N GLY A 229 -8.00 0.02 8.79
CA GLY A 229 -7.30 -1.13 8.23
C GLY A 229 -6.44 -0.75 7.03
N MET A 230 -6.95 0.08 6.12
CA MET A 230 -6.15 0.60 4.99
C MET A 230 -4.97 1.47 5.44
N MET A 231 -5.18 2.28 6.49
CA MET A 231 -4.08 3.02 7.10
C MET A 231 -3.05 2.10 7.74
N THR A 232 -3.50 1.10 8.49
CA THR A 232 -2.65 0.08 9.10
C THR A 232 -1.82 -0.65 8.05
N ALA A 233 -2.44 -1.11 6.95
CA ALA A 233 -1.75 -1.77 5.85
C ALA A 233 -0.70 -0.86 5.20
N CYS A 234 -1.02 0.43 4.98
CA CYS A 234 -0.06 1.37 4.40
C CYS A 234 1.12 1.65 5.34
N ILE A 235 0.86 1.89 6.63
CA ILE A 235 1.90 2.18 7.63
C ILE A 235 2.78 0.94 7.87
N THR A 236 2.21 -0.25 7.97
CA THR A 236 2.97 -1.51 8.10
C THR A 236 3.83 -1.77 6.88
N GLN A 237 3.32 -1.54 5.66
CA GLN A 237 4.09 -1.65 4.44
C GLN A 237 5.25 -0.65 4.40
N LEU A 238 5.00 0.62 4.72
CA LEU A 238 6.04 1.66 4.80
C LEU A 238 7.11 1.29 5.83
N ASP A 239 6.72 0.78 7.00
CA ASP A 239 7.66 0.29 8.01
C ASP A 239 8.47 -0.91 7.49
N SER A 240 7.82 -1.91 6.91
CA SER A 240 8.48 -3.09 6.34
C SER A 240 9.47 -2.76 5.23
N LEU A 241 9.19 -1.75 4.41
CA LEU A 241 10.11 -1.28 3.37
C LEU A 241 11.26 -0.47 3.96
N ALA A 242 11.01 0.36 4.97
CA ALA A 242 12.02 1.25 5.51
C ALA A 242 12.96 0.58 6.52
N ARG A 243 12.44 -0.35 7.32
CA ARG A 243 13.10 -0.91 8.50
C ARG A 243 14.42 -1.64 8.23
N PRO A 244 14.56 -2.45 7.16
CA PRO A 244 15.83 -3.10 6.83
C PRO A 244 16.99 -2.12 6.60
N HIS A 245 16.70 -0.85 6.28
CA HIS A 245 17.72 0.16 6.02
C HIS A 245 18.15 0.94 7.26
N LEU A 246 17.43 0.85 8.38
CA LEU A 246 17.75 1.59 9.61
C LEU A 246 19.15 1.31 10.17
N PRO A 247 19.66 0.05 10.21
CA PRO A 247 20.99 -0.23 10.75
C PRO A 247 22.12 0.50 10.01
N SER A 248 21.89 0.86 8.74
CA SER A 248 22.88 1.50 7.86
C SER A 248 22.83 3.03 7.85
N LYS A 249 21.98 3.67 8.66
CA LYS A 249 21.77 5.13 8.64
C LYS A 249 22.30 5.80 9.91
N GLN A 250 23.26 6.71 9.73
CA GLN A 250 23.73 7.65 10.74
C GLN A 250 23.42 9.10 10.33
N PRO A 251 23.00 9.99 11.25
CA PRO A 251 22.64 9.74 12.64
C PRO A 251 21.35 8.90 12.76
N ALA A 252 21.18 8.23 13.90
CA ALA A 252 20.05 7.33 14.13
C ALA A 252 18.71 8.09 13.99
N ILE A 253 17.91 7.70 13.00
CA ILE A 253 16.54 8.18 12.85
C ILE A 253 15.72 7.52 13.95
N PRO A 254 15.04 8.28 14.81
CA PRO A 254 14.42 7.68 15.98
C PRO A 254 13.17 6.91 15.51
N TRP A 255 13.22 5.58 15.65
CA TRP A 255 12.18 4.62 15.25
C TRP A 255 11.49 4.02 16.48
N THR A 256 10.39 3.30 16.30
CA THR A 256 9.74 2.54 17.39
C THR A 256 9.72 1.05 17.06
N ASP A 257 9.98 0.25 18.08
CA ASP A 257 9.93 -1.23 18.02
C ASP A 257 8.60 -1.78 18.55
N ASN A 258 7.61 -0.90 18.74
CA ASN A 258 6.26 -1.33 19.07
C ASN A 258 5.68 -2.12 17.90
N THR A 259 5.11 -3.28 18.21
CA THR A 259 4.42 -4.10 17.21
C THR A 259 2.98 -3.65 17.03
N ILE A 260 2.50 -3.72 15.79
CA ILE A 260 1.07 -3.58 15.49
C ILE A 260 0.42 -4.94 15.72
N THR A 261 -0.70 -4.96 16.45
CA THR A 261 -1.42 -6.19 16.81
C THR A 261 -2.85 -6.14 16.31
N LEU A 262 -3.34 -7.26 15.78
CA LEU A 262 -4.71 -7.45 15.32
C LEU A 262 -5.59 -8.01 16.44
N ILE A 263 -6.90 -7.81 16.33
CA ILE A 263 -7.86 -8.56 17.16
C ILE A 263 -7.82 -10.03 16.75
N PRO A 264 -7.58 -10.98 17.68
CA PRO A 264 -7.59 -12.40 17.36
C PRO A 264 -8.94 -12.85 16.78
N SER A 265 -8.91 -13.59 15.67
CA SER A 265 -10.10 -14.11 15.03
C SER A 265 -9.84 -15.43 14.34
N ASP A 266 -10.71 -16.42 14.59
CA ASP A 266 -10.64 -17.75 13.94
C ASP A 266 -11.58 -17.88 12.74
N ARG A 267 -12.40 -16.85 12.47
CA ARG A 267 -13.33 -16.89 11.35
C ARG A 267 -12.58 -16.76 10.02
N PRO A 268 -13.11 -17.36 8.93
CA PRO A 268 -12.65 -17.04 7.58
C PRO A 268 -12.70 -15.53 7.32
N PHE A 269 -11.80 -15.04 6.46
CA PHE A 269 -11.89 -13.67 5.98
C PHE A 269 -13.23 -13.44 5.27
N ARG A 270 -13.78 -12.23 5.35
CA ARG A 270 -14.99 -11.81 4.62
C ARG A 270 -14.66 -11.27 3.24
N SER A 271 -13.41 -10.85 3.03
CA SER A 271 -12.95 -10.22 1.80
C SER A 271 -11.42 -10.30 1.68
N LEU A 272 -10.87 -10.28 0.46
CA LEU A 272 -9.42 -10.16 0.21
C LEU A 272 -8.68 -8.99 0.92
N PRO A 273 -9.31 -7.84 1.20
CA PRO A 273 -8.70 -6.70 1.90
C PRO A 273 -8.46 -6.96 3.36
N GLU A 274 -9.43 -7.61 4.01
CA GLU A 274 -9.27 -8.08 5.38
C GLU A 274 -8.03 -8.98 5.43
N ALA A 275 -7.92 -9.90 4.47
CA ALA A 275 -6.74 -10.75 4.32
C ALA A 275 -5.45 -9.95 4.03
N TYR A 276 -5.51 -8.88 3.23
CA TYR A 276 -4.38 -8.00 2.92
C TYR A 276 -3.86 -7.27 4.16
N VAL A 277 -4.75 -6.61 4.93
CA VAL A 277 -4.39 -5.92 6.17
C VAL A 277 -3.75 -6.91 7.15
N SER A 278 -4.37 -8.07 7.31
CA SER A 278 -3.86 -9.15 8.14
C SER A 278 -2.45 -9.58 7.73
N LEU A 279 -2.26 -9.81 6.42
CA LEU A 279 -0.98 -10.24 5.87
C LEU A 279 0.12 -9.21 6.06
N GLU A 280 -0.13 -7.92 5.81
CA GLU A 280 0.88 -6.87 5.98
C GLU A 280 1.28 -6.67 7.44
N VAL A 281 0.37 -6.87 8.41
CA VAL A 281 0.74 -6.85 9.83
C VAL A 281 1.65 -8.03 10.19
N HIS A 282 1.33 -9.24 9.75
CA HIS A 282 2.19 -10.41 9.99
C HIS A 282 3.54 -10.29 9.26
N PHE A 283 3.53 -9.76 8.03
CA PHE A 283 4.75 -9.47 7.28
C PHE A 283 5.61 -8.43 7.99
N ASN A 284 5.00 -7.38 8.54
CA ASN A 284 5.70 -6.38 9.33
C ASN A 284 6.36 -6.96 10.57
N ARG A 285 5.66 -7.81 11.32
CA ARG A 285 6.23 -8.53 12.46
C ARG A 285 7.42 -9.40 12.06
N MET A 286 7.33 -10.08 10.93
CA MET A 286 8.44 -10.87 10.38
C MET A 286 9.65 -9.99 10.03
N ILE A 287 9.44 -8.83 9.39
CA ILE A 287 10.53 -7.89 9.09
C ILE A 287 11.16 -7.35 10.38
N GLN A 288 10.35 -6.97 11.38
CA GLN A 288 10.86 -6.55 12.70
C GLN A 288 11.73 -7.63 13.35
N PHE A 289 11.31 -8.89 13.28
CA PHE A 289 12.11 -10.03 13.74
C PHE A 289 13.47 -10.08 13.03
N PHE A 290 13.50 -10.09 11.69
CA PHE A 290 14.77 -10.14 10.95
C PHE A 290 15.69 -8.96 11.24
N THR A 291 15.14 -7.74 11.31
CA THR A 291 15.94 -6.56 11.66
C THR A 291 16.47 -6.63 13.10
N SER A 292 15.72 -7.23 14.04
CA SER A 292 16.21 -7.42 15.41
C SER A 292 17.41 -8.38 15.51
N LEU A 293 17.52 -9.35 14.60
CA LEU A 293 18.67 -10.25 14.52
C LEU A 293 19.94 -9.54 14.01
N GLN A 294 19.78 -8.47 13.24
CA GLN A 294 20.89 -7.68 12.70
C GLN A 294 21.36 -6.58 13.68
N ASN A 295 20.68 -6.40 14.81
CA ASN A 295 21.06 -5.38 15.78
C ASN A 295 22.39 -5.78 16.47
N PRO A 296 23.41 -4.90 16.52
CA PRO A 296 24.69 -5.20 17.17
C PRO A 296 24.60 -5.60 18.65
N SER A 297 23.49 -5.25 19.31
CA SER A 297 23.22 -5.66 20.70
C SER A 297 22.71 -7.09 20.84
N THR A 298 22.31 -7.74 19.74
CA THR A 298 21.84 -9.13 19.72
C THR A 298 23.04 -10.06 19.62
N ASP A 299 23.36 -10.75 20.72
CA ASP A 299 24.41 -11.76 20.83
C ASP A 299 23.82 -13.17 20.74
N LEU A 300 23.73 -13.68 19.51
CA LEU A 300 23.23 -15.03 19.20
C LEU A 300 24.17 -16.16 19.67
N SER A 301 25.21 -15.87 20.44
CA SER A 301 26.00 -16.89 21.15
C SER A 301 25.32 -17.33 22.46
N ARG A 302 24.37 -16.53 22.98
CA ARG A 302 23.69 -16.78 24.25
C ARG A 302 22.46 -17.69 24.05
N PRO A 303 22.35 -18.83 24.77
CA PRO A 303 21.21 -19.74 24.65
C PRO A 303 19.84 -19.09 24.88
N GLU A 304 19.76 -18.13 25.81
CA GLU A 304 18.51 -17.39 26.09
C GLU A 304 18.04 -16.55 24.89
N GLN A 305 18.97 -15.88 24.20
CA GLN A 305 18.64 -15.07 23.02
C GLN A 305 18.28 -15.94 21.83
N ILE A 306 18.95 -17.09 21.66
CA ILE A 306 18.59 -18.10 20.66
C ILE A 306 17.16 -18.59 20.92
N SER A 307 16.84 -18.99 22.16
CA SER A 307 15.51 -19.48 22.54
C SER A 307 14.42 -18.42 22.29
N HIS A 308 14.70 -17.17 22.65
CA HIS A 308 13.80 -16.05 22.40
C HIS A 308 13.58 -15.81 20.89
N ALA A 309 14.65 -15.81 20.08
CA ALA A 309 14.55 -15.67 18.63
C ALA A 309 13.76 -16.82 17.99
N LEU A 310 13.97 -18.06 18.43
CA LEU A 310 13.21 -19.23 17.97
C LEU A 310 11.72 -19.13 18.34
N SER A 311 11.40 -18.61 19.53
CA SER A 311 10.01 -18.38 19.96
C SER A 311 9.29 -17.35 19.08
N ILE A 312 9.96 -16.21 18.77
CA ILE A 312 9.40 -15.21 17.87
C ILE A 312 9.23 -15.77 16.46
N LYS A 313 10.24 -16.50 15.96
CA LYS A 313 10.17 -17.19 14.65
C LYS A 313 8.99 -18.14 14.59
N GLN A 314 8.80 -18.96 15.63
CA GLN A 314 7.67 -19.89 15.72
C GLN A 314 6.34 -19.15 15.73
N THR A 315 6.23 -18.05 16.48
CA THR A 315 5.02 -17.23 16.48
C THR A 315 4.71 -16.67 15.10
N CYS A 316 5.71 -16.22 14.34
CA CYS A 316 5.51 -15.77 12.96
C CYS A 316 5.00 -16.90 12.05
N LEU A 317 5.55 -18.11 12.20
CA LEU A 317 5.09 -19.30 11.46
C LEU A 317 3.63 -19.63 11.79
N ASP A 318 3.27 -19.59 13.07
CA ASP A 318 1.91 -19.86 13.56
C ASP A 318 0.92 -18.81 13.04
N ASP A 319 1.30 -17.53 13.09
CA ASP A 319 0.52 -16.39 12.54
C ASP A 319 0.23 -16.60 11.04
N PHE A 320 1.24 -16.96 10.25
CA PHE A 320 1.06 -17.21 8.81
C PHE A 320 0.27 -18.48 8.51
N ALA A 321 0.46 -19.56 9.28
CA ALA A 321 -0.34 -20.77 9.15
C ALA A 321 -1.81 -20.50 9.50
N HIS A 322 -2.05 -19.65 10.50
CA HIS A 322 -3.39 -19.18 10.83
C HIS A 322 -4.03 -18.38 9.69
N TRP A 323 -3.27 -17.45 9.12
CA TRP A 323 -3.69 -16.69 7.94
C TRP A 323 -4.05 -17.62 6.75
N ASP A 324 -3.24 -18.65 6.49
CA ASP A 324 -3.47 -19.64 5.42
C ASP A 324 -4.81 -20.37 5.61
N ARG A 325 -5.17 -20.73 6.85
CA ARG A 325 -6.48 -21.35 7.16
C ARG A 325 -7.63 -20.38 6.92
N ARG A 326 -7.50 -19.12 7.32
CA ARG A 326 -8.55 -18.10 7.16
C ARG A 326 -8.81 -17.77 5.69
N ILE A 327 -7.76 -17.66 4.86
CA ILE A 327 -7.92 -17.41 3.42
C ILE A 327 -8.48 -18.63 2.69
N ALA A 328 -8.08 -19.85 3.07
CA ALA A 328 -8.66 -21.07 2.51
C ALA A 328 -10.17 -21.15 2.80
N GLY A 329 -10.58 -20.83 4.03
CA GLY A 329 -12.00 -20.75 4.41
C GLY A 329 -12.77 -19.72 3.59
N TYR A 330 -12.18 -18.55 3.31
CA TYR A 330 -12.80 -17.53 2.47
C TYR A 330 -12.97 -18.00 1.03
N LEU A 331 -11.92 -18.57 0.43
CA LEU A 331 -11.93 -19.05 -0.96
C LEU A 331 -12.83 -20.27 -1.18
N ALA A 332 -13.16 -21.01 -0.12
CA ALA A 332 -14.17 -22.06 -0.18
C ALA A 332 -15.59 -21.48 -0.39
N ILE A 333 -15.86 -20.30 0.16
CA ILE A 333 -17.16 -19.61 0.08
C ILE A 333 -17.20 -18.67 -1.15
N ALA A 334 -16.06 -18.10 -1.53
CA ALA A 334 -15.90 -17.16 -2.64
C ALA A 334 -14.96 -17.74 -3.73
N PRO A 335 -15.34 -18.82 -4.43
CA PRO A 335 -14.46 -19.46 -5.42
C PRO A 335 -14.15 -18.56 -6.63
N HIS A 336 -15.00 -17.57 -6.92
CA HIS A 336 -14.79 -16.59 -7.99
C HIS A 336 -13.55 -15.70 -7.76
N GLU A 337 -13.09 -15.56 -6.52
CA GLU A 337 -11.89 -14.76 -6.18
C GLU A 337 -10.59 -15.47 -6.54
N LYS A 338 -10.63 -16.76 -6.90
CA LYS A 338 -9.43 -17.53 -7.27
C LYS A 338 -8.70 -16.98 -8.49
N ASP A 339 -9.43 -16.35 -9.41
CA ASP A 339 -8.88 -15.71 -10.60
C ASP A 339 -8.50 -14.24 -10.37
N ASN A 340 -8.64 -13.71 -9.15
CA ASN A 340 -8.38 -12.31 -8.84
C ASN A 340 -6.88 -12.00 -8.79
N LYS A 341 -6.45 -10.92 -9.45
CA LYS A 341 -5.07 -10.41 -9.41
C LYS A 341 -4.64 -10.02 -8.00
N ALA A 342 -5.55 -9.50 -7.18
CA ALA A 342 -5.31 -9.16 -5.78
C ALA A 342 -4.91 -10.40 -4.98
N LEU A 343 -5.59 -11.54 -5.17
CA LEU A 343 -5.23 -12.80 -4.53
C LEU A 343 -3.82 -13.28 -4.94
N ASN A 344 -3.44 -13.13 -6.22
CA ASN A 344 -2.09 -13.46 -6.67
C ASN A 344 -1.02 -12.64 -5.94
N LEU A 345 -1.28 -11.36 -5.66
CA LEU A 345 -0.36 -10.50 -4.90
C LEU A 345 -0.23 -10.95 -3.43
N LEU A 346 -1.34 -11.36 -2.79
CA LEU A 346 -1.28 -11.94 -1.43
C LEU A 346 -0.43 -13.21 -1.40
N TYR A 347 -0.63 -14.12 -2.36
CA TYR A 347 0.16 -15.35 -2.41
C TYR A 347 1.63 -15.10 -2.73
N LEU A 348 1.94 -14.10 -3.56
CA LEU A 348 3.32 -13.69 -3.82
C LEU A 348 3.99 -13.23 -2.51
N ARG A 349 3.33 -12.34 -1.78
CA ARG A 349 3.80 -11.80 -0.49
C ARG A 349 3.94 -12.89 0.57
N ARG A 350 2.98 -13.81 0.65
CA ARG A 350 2.98 -14.97 1.56
C ARG A 350 4.10 -15.97 1.22
N SER A 351 4.39 -16.19 -0.06
CA SER A 351 5.48 -17.05 -0.53
C SER A 351 6.84 -16.47 -0.13
N LEU A 352 7.02 -15.15 -0.27
CA LEU A 352 8.22 -14.47 0.21
C LEU A 352 8.42 -14.69 1.72
N ALA A 353 7.37 -14.54 2.52
CA ALA A 353 7.44 -14.77 3.97
C ALA A 353 7.79 -16.23 4.33
N ARG A 354 7.25 -17.21 3.59
CA ARG A 354 7.60 -18.63 3.74
C ARG A 354 9.08 -18.85 3.49
N ILE A 355 9.60 -18.38 2.36
CA ILE A 355 11.02 -18.54 2.01
C ILE A 355 11.89 -17.90 3.11
N SER A 356 11.61 -16.64 3.49
CA SER A 356 12.39 -15.93 4.51
C SER A 356 12.43 -16.68 5.85
N LEU A 357 11.30 -17.21 6.33
CA LEU A 357 11.25 -17.92 7.61
C LEU A 357 11.80 -19.34 7.55
N SER A 358 11.70 -20.01 6.40
CA SER A 358 12.14 -21.40 6.23
C SER A 358 13.59 -21.53 5.77
N LEU A 359 14.22 -20.44 5.30
CA LEU A 359 15.61 -20.46 4.84
C LEU A 359 16.56 -20.90 5.96
N ASP A 360 17.41 -21.88 5.65
CA ASP A 360 18.49 -22.33 6.53
C ASP A 360 19.78 -21.58 6.19
N ALA A 361 20.07 -20.54 6.98
CA ALA A 361 21.26 -19.72 6.80
C ALA A 361 22.58 -20.51 6.88
N SER A 362 22.59 -21.70 7.49
CA SER A 362 23.80 -22.53 7.57
C SER A 362 24.25 -23.09 6.21
N LYS A 363 23.33 -23.17 5.24
CA LYS A 363 23.62 -23.61 3.87
C LYS A 363 24.13 -22.48 2.97
N GLY A 364 24.29 -21.26 3.50
CA GLY A 364 24.71 -20.10 2.73
C GLY A 364 23.79 -19.84 1.53
N GLU A 365 24.37 -19.52 0.37
CA GLU A 365 23.58 -19.28 -0.84
C GLU A 365 22.87 -20.51 -1.41
N LEU A 366 23.33 -21.72 -1.08
CA LEU A 366 22.66 -22.95 -1.53
C LEU A 366 21.31 -23.17 -0.83
N ALA A 367 21.05 -22.46 0.26
CA ALA A 367 19.77 -22.50 0.97
C ALA A 367 18.58 -22.16 0.06
N TYR A 368 18.80 -21.32 -0.96
CA TYR A 368 17.75 -20.88 -1.87
C TYR A 368 17.35 -21.95 -2.92
N ASP A 369 18.23 -22.92 -3.21
CA ASP A 369 17.97 -23.96 -4.20
C ASP A 369 16.79 -24.87 -3.78
N GLU A 370 16.55 -25.03 -2.47
CA GLU A 370 15.42 -25.80 -1.92
C GLU A 370 14.06 -25.15 -2.24
N PHE A 371 14.04 -23.85 -2.56
CA PHE A 371 12.84 -23.06 -2.83
C PHE A 371 12.64 -22.76 -4.32
N LEU A 372 13.36 -23.41 -5.23
CA LEU A 372 13.13 -23.28 -6.68
C LEU A 372 11.65 -23.48 -7.10
N PRO A 373 10.88 -24.42 -6.53
CA PRO A 373 9.45 -24.53 -6.80
C PRO A 373 8.65 -23.29 -6.36
N ASP A 374 8.95 -22.75 -5.18
CA ASP A 374 8.31 -21.53 -4.65
C ASP A 374 8.63 -20.34 -5.57
N TYR A 375 9.88 -20.15 -5.98
CA TYR A 375 10.26 -19.10 -6.93
C TYR A 375 9.57 -19.22 -8.29
N THR A 376 9.47 -20.45 -8.82
CA THR A 376 8.74 -20.71 -10.07
C THR A 376 7.27 -20.31 -9.95
N ASN A 377 6.62 -20.65 -8.83
CA ASN A 377 5.26 -20.23 -8.55
C ASN A 377 5.14 -18.71 -8.39
N MET A 378 6.07 -18.07 -7.68
CA MET A 378 6.10 -16.62 -7.53
C MET A 378 6.20 -15.89 -8.88
N VAL A 379 7.05 -16.37 -9.80
CA VAL A 379 7.16 -15.81 -11.16
C VAL A 379 5.84 -16.00 -11.93
N ALA A 380 5.18 -17.16 -11.79
CA ALA A 380 3.88 -17.40 -12.42
C ALA A 380 2.77 -16.47 -11.86
N LEU A 381 2.72 -16.27 -10.54
CA LEU A 381 1.82 -15.31 -9.89
C LEU A 381 2.09 -13.89 -10.38
N ALA A 382 3.36 -13.49 -10.41
CA ALA A 382 3.77 -12.18 -10.93
C ALA A 382 3.37 -12.00 -12.41
N ALA A 383 3.52 -13.03 -13.26
CA ALA A 383 3.09 -12.98 -14.66
C ALA A 383 1.58 -12.76 -14.82
N ARG A 384 0.75 -13.35 -13.95
CA ARG A 384 -0.72 -13.13 -13.93
C ARG A 384 -1.10 -11.72 -13.49
N ILE A 385 -0.31 -11.13 -12.59
CA ILE A 385 -0.40 -9.71 -12.27
C ILE A 385 0.08 -8.87 -13.48
N GLN A 386 1.09 -9.34 -14.23
CA GLN A 386 1.73 -8.60 -15.33
C GLN A 386 0.88 -8.37 -16.58
N ALA A 387 -0.23 -9.07 -16.79
CA ALA A 387 -1.20 -8.65 -17.81
C ALA A 387 -1.82 -7.25 -17.49
N ALA A 388 -1.69 -6.75 -16.25
CA ALA A 388 -1.88 -5.35 -15.89
C ALA A 388 -0.56 -4.54 -15.83
N LEU A 389 0.60 -5.16 -15.53
CA LEU A 389 1.91 -4.48 -15.55
C LEU A 389 2.48 -4.25 -16.96
N SER A 390 1.91 -4.80 -18.04
CA SER A 390 2.26 -4.43 -19.42
C SER A 390 1.97 -2.95 -19.72
N LEU A 391 0.96 -2.38 -19.06
CA LEU A 391 0.70 -0.93 -19.02
C LEU A 391 1.75 -0.17 -18.19
N LEU A 392 2.32 -0.79 -17.15
CA LEU A 392 3.41 -0.21 -16.34
C LEU A 392 4.78 -0.32 -17.04
N ARG A 393 5.02 -1.38 -17.83
CA ARG A 393 6.18 -1.54 -18.72
C ARG A 393 6.17 -0.58 -19.92
N GLN A 394 5.02 -0.05 -20.32
CA GLN A 394 4.96 1.07 -21.27
C GLN A 394 5.52 2.38 -20.66
N TYR A 395 5.63 2.47 -19.33
CA TYR A 395 6.14 3.64 -18.61
C TYR A 395 7.07 3.21 -17.46
N PRO A 396 8.24 2.59 -17.74
CA PRO A 396 9.16 2.04 -16.74
C PRO A 396 9.79 3.11 -15.81
N ARG A 397 9.49 4.39 -16.03
CA ARG A 397 10.06 5.54 -15.29
C ARG A 397 9.35 5.85 -13.96
N ARG A 398 8.47 4.96 -13.45
CA ARG A 398 7.53 5.28 -12.35
C ARG A 398 7.61 4.40 -11.11
N GLU A 399 8.65 3.61 -10.93
CA GLU A 399 8.88 2.89 -9.67
C GLU A 399 9.58 3.82 -8.68
N CYS A 400 8.86 4.24 -7.64
CA CYS A 400 9.28 5.19 -6.60
C CYS A 400 10.36 4.65 -5.63
N ALA A 401 11.13 3.62 -5.98
CA ALA A 401 12.11 3.04 -5.08
C ALA A 401 13.52 3.05 -5.70
N CYS A 402 14.37 3.89 -5.12
CA CYS A 402 15.85 3.87 -5.23
C CYS A 402 16.44 2.45 -5.12
N GLU A 403 15.75 1.53 -4.42
CA GLU A 403 16.12 0.13 -4.23
C GLU A 403 16.17 -0.69 -5.53
N SER A 404 15.30 -0.42 -6.51
CA SER A 404 15.33 -1.14 -7.80
C SER A 404 16.65 -0.91 -8.55
N GLN A 405 17.22 0.29 -8.44
CA GLN A 405 18.46 0.67 -9.09
C GLN A 405 19.68 0.14 -8.34
N VAL A 406 19.67 0.17 -7.00
CA VAL A 406 20.72 -0.46 -6.18
C VAL A 406 20.76 -1.96 -6.39
N ALA A 407 19.60 -2.61 -6.30
CA ALA A 407 19.50 -4.05 -6.49
C ALA A 407 19.92 -4.46 -7.90
N LEU A 408 19.51 -3.70 -8.92
CA LEU A 408 19.92 -3.95 -10.31
C LEU A 408 21.42 -3.77 -10.51
N HIS A 409 22.01 -2.63 -10.12
CA HIS A 409 23.44 -2.38 -10.30
C HIS A 409 24.32 -3.31 -9.46
N THR A 410 23.87 -3.67 -8.26
CA THR A 410 24.53 -4.66 -7.42
C THR A 410 24.46 -6.04 -8.09
N ALA A 411 23.28 -6.46 -8.57
CA ALA A 411 23.12 -7.73 -9.28
C ALA A 411 23.96 -7.79 -10.57
N GLU A 412 24.04 -6.70 -11.35
CA GLU A 412 24.90 -6.59 -12.53
C GLU A 412 26.38 -6.71 -12.16
N ALA A 413 26.83 -6.04 -11.10
CA ALA A 413 28.20 -6.10 -10.61
C ALA A 413 28.58 -7.51 -10.15
N LEU A 414 27.69 -8.18 -9.40
CA LEU A 414 27.89 -9.55 -8.92
C LEU A 414 27.91 -10.55 -10.08
N THR A 415 26.95 -10.47 -11.00
CA THR A 415 26.92 -11.34 -12.19
C THR A 415 28.20 -11.16 -13.03
N SER A 416 28.71 -9.93 -13.14
CA SER A 416 29.95 -9.63 -13.84
C SER A 416 31.18 -10.13 -13.10
N LEU A 417 31.20 -10.09 -11.77
CA LEU A 417 32.25 -10.67 -10.94
C LEU A 417 32.30 -12.19 -11.15
N GLU A 418 31.18 -12.88 -10.90
CA GLU A 418 31.06 -14.34 -11.01
C GLU A 418 31.42 -14.88 -12.40
N ARG A 419 30.99 -14.17 -13.45
CA ARG A 419 31.34 -14.54 -14.83
C ARG A 419 32.83 -14.37 -15.09
N ARG A 420 33.44 -13.28 -14.62
CA ARG A 420 34.87 -13.00 -14.82
C ARG A 420 35.75 -13.97 -14.03
N THR A 421 35.41 -14.23 -12.77
CA THR A 421 36.15 -15.17 -11.92
C THR A 421 36.11 -16.58 -12.49
N CYS A 422 34.93 -17.10 -12.89
CA CYS A 422 34.84 -18.39 -13.57
C CYS A 422 35.59 -18.45 -14.92
N SER A 423 35.55 -17.38 -15.72
CA SER A 423 36.18 -17.37 -17.05
C SER A 423 37.70 -17.24 -17.00
N ALA A 424 38.25 -16.59 -15.97
CA ALA A 424 39.68 -16.40 -15.77
C ALA A 424 40.34 -17.52 -14.95
N ALA A 425 39.55 -18.48 -14.45
CA ALA A 425 40.02 -19.55 -13.59
C ALA A 425 40.86 -20.58 -14.38
N PRO A 426 41.96 -21.11 -13.81
CA PRO A 426 42.76 -22.16 -14.46
C PRO A 426 41.93 -23.42 -14.79
N PRO A 427 42.26 -24.17 -15.86
CA PRO A 427 41.58 -25.43 -16.16
C PRO A 427 41.59 -26.39 -14.96
N GLY A 428 40.41 -26.80 -14.51
CA GLY A 428 40.24 -27.73 -13.38
C GLY A 428 40.06 -27.10 -12.00
N SER A 429 40.03 -25.76 -11.86
CA SER A 429 39.76 -25.10 -10.56
C SER A 429 38.29 -24.83 -10.27
N CYS A 430 37.40 -24.91 -11.28
CA CYS A 430 35.97 -24.78 -11.11
C CYS A 430 35.34 -26.06 -10.52
N SER A 431 34.61 -25.92 -9.42
CA SER A 431 33.86 -26.98 -8.75
C SER A 431 32.45 -27.21 -9.35
N ILE A 432 31.61 -28.03 -8.71
CA ILE A 432 30.25 -28.34 -9.18
C ILE A 432 29.37 -27.08 -9.19
N GLY A 433 28.66 -26.84 -10.29
CA GLY A 433 27.64 -25.80 -10.42
C GLY A 433 27.10 -25.72 -11.85
N PRO A 434 25.78 -25.54 -12.06
CA PRO A 434 25.18 -25.62 -13.40
C PRO A 434 25.48 -24.39 -14.30
N TRP A 435 25.86 -23.24 -13.73
CA TRP A 435 26.09 -21.99 -14.47
C TRP A 435 27.33 -21.22 -13.99
N VAL A 436 27.53 -21.17 -12.67
CA VAL A 436 28.71 -20.64 -11.97
C VAL A 436 29.10 -21.71 -10.95
N CYS A 437 30.38 -22.05 -10.85
CA CYS A 437 30.81 -23.08 -9.89
C CYS A 437 30.79 -22.56 -8.45
N ALA A 438 30.61 -23.47 -7.48
CA ALA A 438 30.51 -23.12 -6.06
C ALA A 438 31.71 -22.32 -5.50
N ASN A 439 32.91 -22.49 -6.06
CA ASN A 439 34.11 -21.76 -5.61
C ASN A 439 34.10 -20.28 -6.02
N HIS A 440 33.58 -19.97 -7.20
CA HIS A 440 33.67 -18.62 -7.79
C HIS A 440 32.33 -17.86 -7.77
N ARG A 441 31.25 -18.51 -7.31
CA ARG A 441 30.00 -17.84 -6.97
C ARG A 441 30.25 -16.93 -5.76
N VAL A 442 29.58 -15.78 -5.72
CA VAL A 442 29.50 -14.97 -4.51
C VAL A 442 28.94 -15.86 -3.39
N ALA A 443 29.29 -15.61 -2.15
CA ALA A 443 28.82 -16.40 -1.00
C ALA A 443 28.44 -15.50 0.17
N ARG A 444 29.00 -14.29 0.22
CA ARG A 444 28.66 -13.23 1.15
C ARG A 444 28.67 -11.91 0.41
N LEU A 445 27.66 -11.08 0.67
CA LEU A 445 27.57 -9.71 0.21
C LEU A 445 27.23 -8.82 1.40
N GLU A 446 27.98 -7.73 1.55
CA GLU A 446 27.72 -6.66 2.50
C GLU A 446 27.52 -5.35 1.74
N LEU A 447 26.54 -4.57 2.18
CA LEU A 447 26.25 -3.26 1.59
C LEU A 447 26.46 -2.20 2.67
N GLU A 448 27.40 -1.29 2.42
CA GLU A 448 27.69 -0.17 3.30
C GLU A 448 27.26 1.15 2.64
N ASN A 449 26.49 1.96 3.35
CA ASN A 449 26.18 3.31 2.89
C ASN A 449 27.41 4.20 3.06
N HIS A 450 27.97 4.68 1.95
CA HIS A 450 29.11 5.59 1.99
C HIS A 450 28.66 7.05 1.96
N THR A 451 27.68 7.39 1.12
CA THR A 451 27.02 8.72 1.10
C THR A 451 25.53 8.59 0.78
N ASP A 452 24.78 9.70 0.79
CA ASP A 452 23.39 9.74 0.31
C ASP A 452 23.24 9.38 -1.18
N HIS A 453 24.35 9.28 -1.92
CA HIS A 453 24.40 9.03 -3.37
C HIS A 453 25.29 7.84 -3.75
N GLU A 454 25.86 7.12 -2.79
CA GLU A 454 26.83 6.05 -3.06
C GLU A 454 26.76 4.94 -2.00
N ILE A 455 26.62 3.70 -2.47
CA ILE A 455 26.68 2.47 -1.66
C ILE A 455 27.93 1.70 -2.08
N HIS A 456 28.67 1.19 -1.09
CA HIS A 456 29.77 0.26 -1.33
C HIS A 456 29.25 -1.15 -1.10
N ALA A 457 29.32 -1.97 -2.15
CA ALA A 457 28.95 -3.37 -2.11
C ALA A 457 30.23 -4.21 -1.99
N HIS A 458 30.41 -4.88 -0.87
CA HIS A 458 31.54 -5.75 -0.60
C HIS A 458 31.12 -7.22 -0.76
N ALA A 459 31.70 -7.93 -1.72
CA ALA A 459 31.36 -9.33 -2.00
C ALA A 459 32.56 -10.26 -1.79
N TRP A 460 32.29 -11.45 -1.25
CA TRP A 460 33.25 -12.54 -1.14
C TRP A 460 32.71 -13.75 -1.88
N THR A 461 33.55 -14.37 -2.70
CA THR A 461 33.24 -15.67 -3.32
C THR A 461 33.43 -16.82 -2.34
N GLY A 462 32.92 -18.01 -2.68
CA GLY A 462 33.15 -19.23 -1.89
C GLY A 462 34.64 -19.52 -1.66
N GLU A 463 35.49 -19.26 -2.65
CA GLU A 463 36.95 -19.38 -2.55
C GLU A 463 37.57 -18.28 -1.67
N ASP A 464 37.11 -17.03 -1.79
CA ASP A 464 37.58 -15.95 -0.93
C ASP A 464 37.37 -16.27 0.54
N LEU A 465 36.18 -16.78 0.89
CA LEU A 465 35.86 -17.19 2.25
C LEU A 465 36.69 -18.38 2.70
N ALA A 466 36.89 -19.39 1.83
CA ALA A 466 37.68 -20.57 2.16
C ALA A 466 39.17 -20.25 2.37
N ARG A 467 39.71 -19.24 1.69
CA ARG A 467 41.12 -18.82 1.75
C ARG A 467 41.37 -17.61 2.65
N GLY A 468 40.33 -17.01 3.21
CA GLY A 468 40.43 -15.80 4.04
C GLY A 468 40.87 -14.55 3.26
N TRP A 469 40.49 -14.45 1.99
CA TRP A 469 40.81 -13.31 1.14
C TRP A 469 39.86 -12.13 1.39
N PRO A 470 40.30 -10.89 1.12
CA PRO A 470 39.56 -9.68 1.49
C PRO A 470 38.27 -9.44 0.69
N GLY A 471 37.98 -10.27 -0.33
CA GLY A 471 36.83 -10.07 -1.22
C GLY A 471 37.02 -8.87 -2.16
N THR A 472 35.95 -8.49 -2.85
CA THR A 472 35.95 -7.41 -3.84
C THR A 472 34.93 -6.33 -3.45
N THR A 473 35.32 -5.06 -3.51
CA THR A 473 34.42 -3.91 -3.33
C THR A 473 33.97 -3.35 -4.68
N PHE A 474 32.69 -3.02 -4.79
CA PHE A 474 32.11 -2.28 -5.90
C PHE A 474 31.47 -1.00 -5.37
N ARG A 475 31.59 0.07 -6.14
CA ARG A 475 30.87 1.32 -5.87
C ARG A 475 29.61 1.35 -6.71
N VAL A 476 28.48 1.52 -6.04
CA VAL A 476 27.16 1.67 -6.65
C VAL A 476 26.71 3.11 -6.44
N HIS A 477 26.71 3.89 -7.52
CA HIS A 477 26.17 5.24 -7.50
C HIS A 477 24.64 5.18 -7.58
N LEU A 478 23.98 5.91 -6.68
CA LEU A 478 22.52 5.91 -6.58
C LEU A 478 21.87 6.77 -7.67
N TRP A 479 22.56 7.78 -8.18
CA TRP A 479 22.22 8.58 -9.38
C TRP A 479 23.38 9.49 -9.79
#